data_AF-A0A7C4EVX9-F1
#
_entry.id   AF-A0A7C4EVX9-F1
#
_cell.length_a   1.000
_cell.length_b   1.000
_cell.length_c   1.000
_cell.angle_alpha   90.00
_cell.angle_beta   90.00
_cell.angle_gamma   90.00
#
_symmetry.space_group_name_H-M   'P 1'
#
loop_
_entity.id
_entity.type
_entity.pdbx_description
1 polymer ?
#
loop_
_entity_poly.entity_id
_entity_poly.type
_entity_poly.pdbx_seq_one_letter_code
_entity_poly.pdbx_strand_id
1 'polypeptide(L)'
;MLKFNKKRNTLEPEEYVYQLQDVAEPQLYRDIFPYDDVPKIPFNHRLVPINPPDEIFITDTTFRDGQQSRPPFTVKQISDLFDMLHRLSGPNGVIRQSEFFLYTERDRQAVETCLAKGYKYPEITGWIRANKNDFALVKSMGLKETGILTSCSDYHIFKKLKKTRRQAMEMYLDIVQAALAEGIIPRCHFEDITRADFYGFVVPFAEELMKLAEQAKIPVKVRACDTLGFGVAYPGASLPRNVNGIIYGLNHLAGVPSEWLEWHGHNDFYRAVTNATFAWLYGAGGANGTLLGIGERTGNSPIEALCIEYISLRGTTNGMDLTEITNIANYFRQEIGYVIPPQQPLVGSNFNITRAGIHADGILKDEE
;
A
#
# COMPACT_ATOMS: atom_id res chain seq x y z
N MET A 1 21.35 -26.80 6.74
CA MET A 1 20.87 -27.86 7.67
C MET A 1 19.38 -28.14 7.36
N LEU A 2 18.70 -29.15 7.91
CA LEU A 2 17.24 -29.32 7.76
C LEU A 2 16.55 -28.85 9.06
N LYS A 3 15.43 -28.13 8.96
CA LYS A 3 14.63 -27.64 10.10
C LYS A 3 13.17 -28.04 9.92
N PHE A 4 12.50 -28.44 11.00
CA PHE A 4 11.08 -28.75 10.96
C PHE A 4 10.25 -27.46 11.00
N ASN A 5 9.47 -27.19 9.95
CA ASN A 5 8.56 -26.06 9.85
C ASN A 5 7.22 -26.42 10.51
N LYS A 6 6.93 -25.82 11.68
CA LYS A 6 5.68 -26.07 12.42
C LYS A 6 4.43 -25.51 11.74
N LYS A 7 4.56 -24.54 10.83
CA LYS A 7 3.41 -24.01 10.06
C LYS A 7 3.00 -24.97 8.94
N ARG A 8 3.95 -25.66 8.31
CA ARG A 8 3.70 -26.60 7.21
C ARG A 8 3.77 -28.08 7.58
N ASN A 9 4.20 -28.39 8.81
CA ASN A 9 4.43 -29.75 9.33
C ASN A 9 5.38 -30.58 8.45
N THR A 10 6.43 -29.94 7.92
CA THR A 10 7.41 -30.53 6.99
C THR A 10 8.85 -30.29 7.44
N LEU A 11 9.79 -31.14 7.03
CA LEU A 11 11.23 -30.87 7.11
C LEU A 11 11.64 -30.04 5.90
N GLU A 12 12.22 -28.86 6.14
CA GLU A 12 12.61 -27.91 5.10
C GLU A 12 14.12 -27.63 5.21
N PRO A 13 14.82 -27.38 4.09
CA PRO A 13 16.18 -26.87 4.14
C PRO A 13 16.21 -25.54 4.89
N GLU A 14 17.26 -25.36 5.67
CA GLU A 14 17.60 -24.09 6.29
C GLU A 14 17.66 -23.02 5.19
N GLU A 15 16.83 -22.00 5.34
CA GLU A 15 16.63 -20.98 4.33
C GLU A 15 17.95 -20.25 4.05
N TYR A 16 18.20 -20.01 2.76
CA TYR A 16 19.34 -19.22 2.34
C TYR A 16 19.16 -17.79 2.85
N VAL A 17 20.04 -17.34 3.73
CA VAL A 17 20.06 -15.94 4.20
C VAL A 17 20.60 -15.07 3.07
N TYR A 18 19.75 -14.20 2.54
CA TYR A 18 20.15 -13.29 1.48
C TYR A 18 21.03 -12.18 2.07
N GLN A 19 22.21 -11.99 1.49
CA GLN A 19 23.13 -10.96 1.93
C GLN A 19 23.00 -9.71 1.06
N LEU A 20 23.17 -8.54 1.68
CA LEU A 20 23.30 -7.28 0.98
C LEU A 20 24.42 -7.36 -0.06
N GLN A 21 24.07 -7.12 -1.32
CA GLN A 21 25.01 -7.01 -2.42
C GLN A 21 25.33 -5.53 -2.66
N ASP A 22 26.38 -5.04 -2.00
CA ASP A 22 26.82 -3.64 -2.14
C ASP A 22 27.67 -3.48 -3.41
N VAL A 23 27.00 -3.19 -4.52
CA VAL A 23 27.61 -3.07 -5.86
C VAL A 23 28.20 -1.68 -6.09
N ALA A 24 29.26 -1.61 -6.89
CA ALA A 24 29.90 -0.34 -7.26
C ALA A 24 29.05 0.48 -8.25
N GLU A 25 28.33 -0.19 -9.15
CA GLU A 25 27.50 0.43 -10.19
C GLU A 25 26.03 0.00 -10.06
N PRO A 26 25.07 0.89 -10.37
CA PRO A 26 23.66 0.62 -10.18
C PRO A 26 23.11 -0.42 -11.17
N GLN A 27 22.32 -1.36 -10.67
CA GLN A 27 21.52 -2.27 -11.49
C GLN A 27 20.20 -1.62 -11.88
N LEU A 28 20.16 -1.08 -13.10
CA LEU A 28 19.02 -0.33 -13.63
C LEU A 28 18.06 -1.17 -14.50
N TYR A 29 18.41 -2.44 -14.74
CA TYR A 29 17.63 -3.39 -15.54
C TYR A 29 17.20 -2.83 -16.92
N ARG A 30 18.16 -2.30 -17.70
CA ARG A 30 17.88 -1.59 -18.97
C ARG A 30 17.19 -2.42 -20.04
N ASP A 31 17.37 -3.74 -20.01
CA ASP A 31 16.64 -4.64 -20.92
C ASP A 31 15.15 -4.73 -20.59
N ILE A 32 14.78 -4.49 -19.32
CA ILE A 32 13.41 -4.48 -18.79
C ILE A 32 12.81 -3.08 -18.85
N PHE A 33 13.59 -2.06 -18.49
CA PHE A 33 13.18 -0.65 -18.46
C PHE A 33 14.04 0.18 -19.45
N PRO A 34 13.84 0.00 -20.76
CA PRO A 34 14.48 0.84 -21.77
C PRO A 34 13.93 2.29 -21.69
N TYR A 35 14.69 3.26 -22.21
CA TYR A 35 14.25 4.67 -22.24
C TYR A 35 13.27 4.95 -23.38
N ASP A 36 13.49 4.34 -24.55
CA ASP A 36 12.82 4.70 -25.79
C ASP A 36 11.75 3.66 -26.21
N ASP A 37 11.35 2.76 -25.29
CA ASP A 37 10.42 1.67 -25.55
C ASP A 37 9.59 1.33 -24.29
N VAL A 38 8.52 0.56 -24.45
CA VAL A 38 7.65 0.14 -23.36
C VAL A 38 8.37 -0.83 -22.41
N PRO A 39 8.20 -0.72 -21.08
CA PRO A 39 8.80 -1.65 -20.13
C PRO A 39 8.37 -3.10 -20.36
N LYS A 40 9.35 -3.99 -20.51
CA LYS A 40 9.16 -5.41 -20.85
C LYS A 40 8.81 -6.23 -19.62
N ILE A 41 8.08 -7.32 -19.81
CA ILE A 41 7.71 -8.25 -18.73
C ILE A 41 8.47 -9.56 -18.98
N PRO A 42 9.62 -9.78 -18.32
CA PRO A 42 10.31 -11.06 -18.40
C PRO A 42 9.54 -12.14 -17.64
N PHE A 43 9.63 -13.37 -18.12
CA PHE A 43 9.08 -14.57 -17.48
C PHE A 43 10.21 -15.53 -17.15
N ASN A 44 10.19 -16.11 -15.96
CA ASN A 44 11.05 -17.22 -15.56
C ASN A 44 10.24 -18.49 -15.26
N HIS A 45 8.92 -18.41 -15.44
CA HIS A 45 7.95 -19.50 -15.22
C HIS A 45 7.98 -20.10 -13.80
N ARG A 46 8.58 -19.39 -12.83
CA ARG A 46 8.55 -19.78 -11.43
C ARG A 46 7.22 -19.38 -10.82
N LEU A 47 6.53 -20.35 -10.26
CA LEU A 47 5.29 -20.14 -9.51
C LEU A 47 5.61 -20.11 -8.02
N VAL A 48 5.00 -19.17 -7.32
CA VAL A 48 4.96 -19.15 -5.85
C VAL A 48 3.57 -19.59 -5.41
N PRO A 49 3.42 -20.27 -4.25
CA PRO A 49 2.11 -20.68 -3.77
C PRO A 49 1.30 -19.49 -3.27
N ILE A 50 -0.02 -19.54 -3.46
CA ILE A 50 -0.94 -18.62 -2.78
C ILE A 50 -0.85 -18.86 -1.26
N ASN A 51 -0.94 -17.78 -0.49
CA ASN A 51 -0.87 -17.82 0.98
C ASN A 51 -1.68 -16.65 1.57
N PRO A 52 -3.00 -16.58 1.33
CA PRO A 52 -3.82 -15.50 1.87
C PRO A 52 -3.82 -15.54 3.41
N PRO A 53 -3.68 -14.39 4.09
CA PRO A 53 -3.70 -14.36 5.55
C PRO A 53 -5.12 -14.48 6.11
N ASP A 54 -5.22 -14.81 7.41
CA ASP A 54 -6.49 -14.94 8.13
C ASP A 54 -7.30 -13.64 8.06
N GLU A 55 -6.64 -12.48 8.19
CA GLU A 55 -7.24 -11.16 7.99
C GLU A 55 -6.56 -10.41 6.86
N ILE A 56 -7.38 -9.82 5.99
CA ILE A 56 -6.95 -8.81 5.02
C ILE A 56 -7.69 -7.50 5.31
N PHE A 57 -7.06 -6.37 5.02
CA PHE A 57 -7.60 -5.04 5.28
C PHE A 57 -7.11 -4.02 4.25
N ILE A 58 -7.79 -2.88 4.25
CA ILE A 58 -7.52 -1.72 3.41
C ILE A 58 -6.90 -0.65 4.30
N THR A 59 -5.90 0.05 3.78
CA THR A 59 -5.39 1.28 4.37
C THR A 59 -5.68 2.44 3.44
N ASP A 60 -6.40 3.43 3.94
CA ASP A 60 -6.68 4.67 3.25
C ASP A 60 -5.45 5.60 3.25
N THR A 61 -5.16 6.18 2.10
CA THR A 61 -4.12 7.20 1.90
C THR A 61 -4.69 8.47 1.25
N THR A 62 -6.01 8.67 1.28
CA THR A 62 -6.67 9.82 0.64
C THR A 62 -6.15 11.16 1.15
N PHE A 63 -5.94 11.28 2.47
CA PHE A 63 -5.46 12.50 3.10
C PHE A 63 -3.93 12.67 3.05
N ARG A 64 -3.23 11.77 2.35
CA ARG A 64 -1.79 11.86 2.07
C ARG A 64 -1.56 11.86 0.57
N ASP A 65 -1.63 10.69 -0.05
CA ASP A 65 -1.35 10.52 -1.49
C ASP A 65 -2.44 11.12 -2.36
N GLY A 66 -3.70 10.89 -1.98
CA GLY A 66 -4.85 11.35 -2.74
C GLY A 66 -4.92 12.86 -2.87
N GLN A 67 -4.45 13.59 -1.85
CA GLN A 67 -4.41 15.06 -1.90
C GLN A 67 -3.26 15.63 -2.73
N GLN A 68 -2.24 14.84 -3.11
CA GLN A 68 -1.10 15.34 -3.90
C GLN A 68 -1.47 15.64 -5.36
N SER A 69 -2.59 15.11 -5.86
CA SER A 69 -3.05 15.33 -7.24
C SER A 69 -4.07 16.45 -7.40
N ARG A 70 -4.36 17.20 -6.33
CA ARG A 70 -5.43 18.20 -6.31
C ARG A 70 -5.15 19.33 -5.32
N PRO A 71 -5.92 20.43 -5.35
CA PRO A 71 -5.89 21.40 -4.27
C PRO A 71 -6.09 20.69 -2.92
N PRO A 72 -5.27 20.99 -1.90
CA PRO A 72 -5.36 20.31 -0.62
C PRO A 72 -6.75 20.44 0.00
N PHE A 73 -7.22 19.36 0.62
CA PHE A 73 -8.51 19.37 1.32
C PHE A 73 -8.51 20.39 2.46
N THR A 74 -9.68 20.97 2.74
CA THR A 74 -9.89 21.73 3.97
C THR A 74 -10.02 20.79 5.17
N VAL A 75 -9.81 21.30 6.38
CA VAL A 75 -10.03 20.51 7.62
C VAL A 75 -11.45 19.94 7.68
N LYS A 76 -12.45 20.73 7.27
CA LYS A 76 -13.84 20.28 7.19
C LYS A 76 -13.99 19.12 6.20
N GLN A 77 -13.41 19.24 5.00
CA GLN A 77 -13.46 18.17 3.99
C GLN A 77 -12.82 16.88 4.48
N ILE A 78 -11.68 16.97 5.16
CA ILE A 78 -11.03 15.81 5.76
C ILE A 78 -11.91 15.18 6.84
N SER A 79 -12.45 15.98 7.76
CA SER A 79 -13.34 15.51 8.83
C SER A 79 -14.59 14.82 8.27
N ASP A 80 -15.26 15.42 7.29
CA ASP A 80 -16.49 14.87 6.68
C ASP A 80 -16.19 13.55 5.96
N LEU A 81 -15.12 13.49 5.17
CA LEU A 81 -14.69 12.27 4.49
C LEU A 81 -14.24 11.19 5.49
N PHE A 82 -13.63 11.57 6.60
CA PHE A 82 -13.24 10.62 7.65
C PHE A 82 -14.46 10.01 8.34
N ASP A 83 -15.55 10.77 8.53
CA ASP A 83 -16.83 10.23 9.00
C ASP A 83 -17.43 9.21 8.02
N MET A 84 -17.33 9.48 6.72
CA MET A 84 -17.79 8.55 5.67
C MET A 84 -16.91 7.29 5.62
N LEU A 85 -15.58 7.44 5.71
CA LEU A 85 -14.63 6.33 5.80
C LEU A 85 -14.88 5.46 7.04
N HIS A 86 -15.21 6.07 8.18
CA HIS A 86 -15.56 5.34 9.40
C HIS A 86 -16.79 4.45 9.20
N ARG A 87 -17.86 5.00 8.61
CA ARG A 87 -19.08 4.23 8.30
C ARG A 87 -18.82 3.15 7.25
N LEU A 88 -18.11 3.50 6.18
CA LEU A 88 -17.70 2.54 5.14
C LEU A 88 -16.85 1.41 5.70
N SER A 89 -15.93 1.71 6.63
CA SER A 89 -15.06 0.72 7.28
C SER A 89 -15.85 -0.30 8.10
N GLY A 90 -16.92 0.14 8.75
CA GLY A 90 -17.67 -0.68 9.70
C GLY A 90 -16.92 -0.98 11.01
N PRO A 91 -17.58 -1.68 11.95
CA PRO A 91 -17.06 -1.94 13.30
C PRO A 91 -15.84 -2.89 13.31
N ASN A 92 -15.66 -3.72 12.29
CA ASN A 92 -14.57 -4.70 12.21
C ASN A 92 -13.31 -4.15 11.52
N GLY A 93 -13.35 -2.90 11.03
CA GLY A 93 -12.14 -2.23 10.55
C GLY A 93 -11.58 -2.80 9.25
N VAL A 94 -12.44 -3.03 8.24
CA VAL A 94 -11.94 -3.44 6.92
C VAL A 94 -11.07 -2.33 6.34
N ILE A 95 -11.48 -1.06 6.45
CA ILE A 95 -10.58 0.08 6.26
C ILE A 95 -9.91 0.36 7.61
N ARG A 96 -8.77 -0.31 7.82
CA ARG A 96 -8.13 -0.40 9.13
C ARG A 96 -7.45 0.90 9.55
N GLN A 97 -6.82 1.59 8.61
CA GLN A 97 -5.98 2.75 8.88
C GLN A 97 -6.23 3.85 7.85
N SER A 98 -6.01 5.10 8.25
CA SER A 98 -6.02 6.26 7.35
C SER A 98 -4.78 7.12 7.61
N GLU A 99 -4.07 7.46 6.54
CA GLU A 99 -2.77 8.14 6.60
C GLU A 99 -2.90 9.64 6.31
N PHE A 100 -2.27 10.46 7.17
CA PHE A 100 -2.34 11.91 7.14
C PHE A 100 -0.95 12.54 7.05
N PHE A 101 -0.84 13.68 6.35
CA PHE A 101 0.32 14.55 6.50
C PHE A 101 0.34 15.26 7.86
N LEU A 102 1.52 15.70 8.31
CA LEU A 102 1.70 16.45 9.57
C LEU A 102 2.41 17.80 9.37
N TYR A 103 2.71 18.18 8.13
CA TYR A 103 3.67 19.24 7.85
C TYR A 103 3.12 20.65 8.10
N THR A 104 1.88 20.91 7.72
CA THR A 104 1.26 22.23 7.90
C THR A 104 0.39 22.28 9.15
N GLU A 105 0.11 23.48 9.64
CA GLU A 105 -0.82 23.68 10.77
C GLU A 105 -2.22 23.14 10.44
N ARG A 106 -2.66 23.32 9.19
CA ARG A 106 -3.92 22.77 8.70
C ARG A 106 -3.93 21.24 8.76
N ASP A 107 -2.83 20.58 8.39
CA ASP A 107 -2.76 19.12 8.43
C ASP A 107 -2.84 18.60 9.88
N ARG A 108 -2.14 19.28 10.82
CA ARG A 108 -2.22 18.96 12.25
C ARG A 108 -3.62 19.19 12.80
N GLN A 109 -4.27 20.29 12.45
CA GLN A 109 -5.64 20.56 12.86
C GLN A 109 -6.61 19.50 12.32
N ALA A 110 -6.38 18.99 11.10
CA ALA A 110 -7.18 17.90 10.55
C ALA A 110 -7.02 16.60 11.33
N VAL A 111 -5.79 16.25 11.72
CA VAL A 111 -5.50 15.09 12.57
C VAL A 111 -6.15 15.24 13.94
N GLU A 112 -6.01 16.38 14.60
CA GLU A 112 -6.66 16.66 15.90
C GLU A 112 -8.18 16.55 15.81
N THR A 113 -8.78 17.13 14.76
CA THR A 113 -10.22 17.07 14.52
C THR A 113 -10.71 15.63 14.33
N CYS A 114 -9.96 14.82 13.59
CA CYS A 114 -10.33 13.42 13.35
C CYS A 114 -10.11 12.54 14.59
N LEU A 115 -9.03 12.76 15.35
CA LEU A 115 -8.77 12.07 16.62
C LEU A 115 -9.85 12.36 17.66
N ALA A 116 -10.34 13.61 17.72
CA ALA A 116 -11.38 14.02 18.66
C ALA A 116 -12.73 13.28 18.46
N LYS A 117 -12.94 12.64 17.30
CA LYS A 117 -14.13 11.82 17.03
C LYS A 117 -14.13 10.50 17.83
N GLY A 118 -12.97 10.05 18.32
CA GLY A 118 -12.86 8.85 19.15
C GLY A 118 -13.16 7.53 18.44
N TYR A 119 -13.05 7.50 17.11
CA TYR A 119 -13.31 6.30 16.32
C TYR A 119 -12.22 5.25 16.50
N LYS A 120 -12.63 3.98 16.56
CA LYS A 120 -11.70 2.85 16.57
C LYS A 120 -11.03 2.64 15.20
N TYR A 121 -11.80 2.78 14.12
CA TYR A 121 -11.34 2.62 12.75
C TYR A 121 -11.90 3.71 11.84
N PRO A 122 -11.17 4.16 10.81
CA PRO A 122 -9.75 3.82 10.58
C PRO A 122 -8.84 4.42 11.66
N GLU A 123 -7.81 3.69 12.08
CA GLU A 123 -6.76 4.21 12.95
C GLU A 123 -5.97 5.30 12.21
N ILE A 124 -5.79 6.46 12.85
CA ILE A 124 -5.07 7.57 12.25
C ILE A 124 -3.56 7.33 12.36
N THR A 125 -2.88 7.41 11.22
CA THR A 125 -1.42 7.29 11.13
C THR A 125 -0.80 8.50 10.45
N GLY A 126 0.45 8.81 10.81
CA GLY A 126 1.14 9.98 10.27
C GLY A 126 2.07 9.63 9.13
N TRP A 127 2.40 10.61 8.30
CA TRP A 127 3.50 10.53 7.34
C TRP A 127 4.51 11.65 7.60
N ILE A 128 5.78 11.27 7.83
CA ILE A 128 6.87 12.22 8.06
C ILE A 128 8.03 11.99 7.10
N ARG A 129 8.94 12.97 7.04
CA ARG A 129 10.22 12.78 6.36
C ARG A 129 11.11 11.94 7.27
N ALA A 130 12.12 11.31 6.67
CA ALA A 130 13.10 10.50 7.37
C ALA A 130 14.07 11.40 8.16
N ASN A 131 13.58 12.09 9.20
CA ASN A 131 14.34 12.98 10.08
C ASN A 131 13.94 12.68 11.54
N LYS A 132 14.94 12.47 12.41
CA LYS A 132 14.73 12.13 13.82
C LYS A 132 13.93 13.18 14.59
N ASN A 133 14.02 14.46 14.20
CA ASN A 133 13.28 15.54 14.85
C ASN A 133 11.76 15.46 14.59
N ASP A 134 11.34 14.83 13.50
CA ASP A 134 9.92 14.73 13.14
C ASP A 134 9.18 13.71 14.03
N PHE A 135 9.87 12.79 14.72
CA PHE A 135 9.25 11.84 15.66
C PHE A 135 8.65 12.52 16.90
N ALA A 136 9.26 13.62 17.36
CA ALA A 136 8.71 14.42 18.45
C ALA A 136 7.32 14.97 18.08
N LEU A 137 7.13 15.35 16.81
CA LEU A 137 5.84 15.80 16.29
C LEU A 137 4.82 14.66 16.24
N VAL A 138 5.20 13.48 15.75
CA VAL A 138 4.30 12.30 15.74
C VAL A 138 3.79 12.00 17.15
N LYS A 139 4.69 12.04 18.14
CA LYS A 139 4.37 11.80 19.55
C LYS A 139 3.50 12.90 20.14
N SER A 140 3.77 14.18 19.85
CA SER A 140 2.95 15.29 20.35
C SER A 140 1.53 15.25 19.80
N MET A 141 1.34 14.70 18.60
CA MET A 141 0.03 14.47 17.98
C MET A 141 -0.68 13.22 18.52
N GLY A 142 -0.05 12.44 19.42
CA GLY A 142 -0.63 11.23 19.99
C GLY A 142 -0.71 10.02 19.04
N LEU A 143 0.05 10.04 17.93
CA LEU A 143 0.03 8.97 16.93
C LEU A 143 0.97 7.84 17.33
N LYS A 144 0.51 6.59 17.16
CA LYS A 144 1.28 5.38 17.48
C LYS A 144 2.18 4.91 16.33
N GLU A 145 1.86 5.32 15.12
CA GLU A 145 2.47 4.80 13.91
C GLU A 145 2.72 5.91 12.90
N THR A 146 3.87 5.84 12.22
CA THR A 146 4.20 6.75 11.13
C THR A 146 4.92 6.10 9.96
N GLY A 147 4.61 6.57 8.76
CA GLY A 147 5.30 6.22 7.52
C GLY A 147 6.67 6.88 7.39
N ILE A 148 7.65 6.09 6.95
CA ILE A 148 9.02 6.52 6.65
C ILE A 148 9.35 6.07 5.22
N LEU A 149 9.85 7.00 4.40
CA LEU A 149 10.27 6.69 3.03
C LEU A 149 11.64 5.98 3.02
N THR A 150 11.69 4.76 2.47
CA THR A 150 12.90 3.94 2.34
C THR A 150 13.04 3.42 0.92
N SER A 151 13.74 4.15 0.05
CA SER A 151 13.86 3.83 -1.37
C SER A 151 14.68 2.57 -1.62
N CYS A 152 14.15 1.66 -2.45
CA CYS A 152 14.78 0.36 -2.69
C CYS A 152 15.47 0.23 -4.04
N SER A 153 15.08 1.02 -5.05
CA SER A 153 15.67 0.89 -6.38
C SER A 153 17.01 1.60 -6.50
N ASP A 154 17.90 1.05 -7.33
CA ASP A 154 19.19 1.67 -7.60
C ASP A 154 19.06 3.01 -8.35
N TYR A 155 17.92 3.26 -9.00
CA TYR A 155 17.57 4.61 -9.49
C TYR A 155 17.55 5.60 -8.32
N HIS A 156 16.86 5.28 -7.23
CA HIS A 156 16.78 6.15 -6.08
C HIS A 156 18.09 6.17 -5.29
N ILE A 157 18.65 5.00 -4.96
CA ILE A 157 19.86 4.88 -4.13
C ILE A 157 21.04 5.60 -4.79
N PHE A 158 21.34 5.28 -6.05
CA PHE A 158 22.54 5.82 -6.71
C PHE A 158 22.29 7.14 -7.42
N LYS A 159 21.12 7.36 -8.04
CA LYS A 159 20.88 8.59 -8.84
C LYS A 159 20.27 9.73 -8.02
N LYS A 160 19.36 9.46 -7.09
CA LYS A 160 18.71 10.49 -6.23
C LYS A 160 19.50 10.75 -4.95
N LEU A 161 19.83 9.70 -4.19
CA LEU A 161 20.50 9.82 -2.89
C LEU A 161 22.02 9.92 -2.98
N LYS A 162 22.60 9.50 -4.11
CA LYS A 162 24.07 9.46 -4.34
C LYS A 162 24.80 8.65 -3.26
N LYS A 163 24.23 7.51 -2.88
CA LYS A 163 24.76 6.59 -1.86
C LYS A 163 25.00 5.20 -2.45
N THR A 164 25.82 4.41 -1.77
CA THR A 164 25.84 2.95 -2.00
C THR A 164 24.62 2.29 -1.33
N ARG A 165 24.37 1.02 -1.65
CA ARG A 165 23.28 0.26 -1.04
C ARG A 165 23.48 0.12 0.46
N ARG A 166 24.71 -0.15 0.92
CA ARG A 166 25.04 -0.20 2.35
C ARG A 166 24.76 1.11 3.07
N GLN A 167 25.24 2.22 2.51
CA GLN A 167 25.03 3.54 3.10
C GLN A 167 23.54 3.92 3.18
N ALA A 168 22.74 3.54 2.17
CA ALA A 168 21.30 3.77 2.20
C ALA A 168 20.61 2.91 3.26
N MET A 169 20.94 1.62 3.33
CA MET A 169 20.40 0.69 4.33
C MET A 169 20.71 1.15 5.76
N GLU A 170 21.98 1.43 6.08
CA GLU A 170 22.39 1.91 7.40
C GLU A 170 21.65 3.19 7.81
N MET A 171 21.54 4.15 6.88
CA MET A 171 20.78 5.39 7.10
C MET A 171 19.30 5.11 7.41
N TYR A 172 18.64 4.18 6.70
CA TYR A 172 17.25 3.84 6.97
C TYR A 172 17.08 3.10 8.30
N LEU A 173 17.97 2.15 8.61
CA LEU A 173 17.95 1.42 9.88
C LEU A 173 18.14 2.36 11.08
N ASP A 174 19.01 3.37 10.96
CA ASP A 174 19.22 4.38 12.01
C ASP A 174 17.97 5.21 12.30
N ILE A 175 17.17 5.49 11.27
CA ILE A 175 15.92 6.26 11.39
C ILE A 175 14.82 5.39 11.99
N VAL A 176 14.74 4.12 11.58
CA VAL A 176 13.82 3.13 12.16
C VAL A 176 14.13 2.90 13.64
N GLN A 177 15.40 2.74 14.02
CA GLN A 177 15.81 2.62 15.41
C GLN A 177 15.39 3.85 16.24
N ALA A 178 15.51 5.05 15.68
CA ALA A 178 15.06 6.26 16.35
C ALA A 178 13.55 6.30 16.57
N ALA A 179 12.74 5.82 15.61
CA ALA A 179 11.29 5.67 15.78
C ALA A 179 10.95 4.68 16.91
N LEU A 180 11.61 3.52 16.90
CA LEU A 180 11.41 2.46 17.91
C LEU A 180 11.80 2.93 19.32
N ALA A 181 12.88 3.70 19.45
CA ALA A 181 13.32 4.29 20.72
C ALA A 181 12.27 5.25 21.33
N GLU A 182 11.46 5.89 20.49
CA GLU A 182 10.34 6.74 20.92
C GLU A 182 9.03 5.97 21.15
N GLY A 183 9.02 4.65 20.94
CA GLY A 183 7.82 3.81 21.06
C GLY A 183 6.86 3.94 19.87
N ILE A 184 7.32 4.49 18.74
CA ILE A 184 6.53 4.67 17.53
C ILE A 184 6.73 3.45 16.63
N ILE A 185 5.64 2.90 16.10
CA ILE A 185 5.65 1.85 15.07
C ILE A 185 6.06 2.49 13.74
N PRO A 186 7.21 2.12 13.14
CA PRO A 186 7.59 2.63 11.84
C PRO A 186 6.99 1.76 10.72
N ARG A 187 6.35 2.41 9.75
CA ARG A 187 5.95 1.80 8.48
C ARG A 187 6.94 2.20 7.39
N CYS A 188 7.81 1.27 7.03
CA CYS A 188 8.86 1.46 6.04
C CYS A 188 8.29 1.32 4.63
N HIS A 189 8.35 2.40 3.86
CA HIS A 189 7.83 2.47 2.50
C HIS A 189 8.94 2.11 1.53
N PHE A 190 8.87 0.90 1.00
CA PHE A 190 9.84 0.36 0.05
C PHE A 190 9.57 0.99 -1.32
N GLU A 191 9.97 2.25 -1.46
CA GLU A 191 9.74 3.07 -2.67
C GLU A 191 10.42 2.43 -3.87
N ASP A 192 9.65 2.31 -4.95
CA ASP A 192 10.09 1.81 -6.25
C ASP A 192 10.57 0.35 -6.24
N ILE A 193 9.95 -0.48 -5.38
CA ILE A 193 10.30 -1.90 -5.21
C ILE A 193 10.20 -2.71 -6.51
N THR A 194 9.30 -2.31 -7.43
CA THR A 194 9.08 -3.00 -8.72
C THR A 194 10.19 -2.78 -9.73
N ARG A 195 11.23 -2.02 -9.35
CA ARG A 195 12.49 -1.82 -10.10
C ARG A 195 13.73 -2.07 -9.24
N ALA A 196 13.56 -2.60 -8.04
CA ALA A 196 14.64 -2.80 -7.08
C ALA A 196 15.33 -4.17 -7.23
N ASP A 197 16.57 -4.25 -6.79
CA ASP A 197 17.25 -5.54 -6.64
C ASP A 197 16.67 -6.31 -5.45
N PHE A 198 15.78 -7.24 -5.77
CA PHE A 198 14.98 -7.91 -4.78
C PHE A 198 15.82 -8.77 -3.83
N TYR A 199 16.74 -9.57 -4.37
CA TYR A 199 17.57 -10.48 -3.57
C TYR A 199 18.83 -9.81 -3.04
N GLY A 200 19.37 -8.81 -3.75
CA GLY A 200 20.59 -8.11 -3.35
C GLY A 200 20.37 -6.94 -2.38
N PHE A 201 19.15 -6.42 -2.26
CA PHE A 201 18.85 -5.29 -1.37
C PHE A 201 17.56 -5.46 -0.57
N VAL A 202 16.42 -5.75 -1.24
CA VAL A 202 15.09 -5.73 -0.60
C VAL A 202 14.95 -6.76 0.51
N VAL A 203 15.24 -8.04 0.23
CA VAL A 203 15.15 -9.11 1.23
C VAL A 203 16.12 -8.88 2.40
N PRO A 204 17.43 -8.63 2.18
CA PRO A 204 18.36 -8.31 3.28
C PRO A 204 17.90 -7.12 4.13
N PHE A 205 17.36 -6.07 3.50
CA PHE A 205 16.87 -4.90 4.24
C PHE A 205 15.65 -5.24 5.11
N ALA A 206 14.68 -5.97 4.57
CA ALA A 206 13.51 -6.41 5.33
C ALA A 206 13.88 -7.34 6.49
N GLU A 207 14.86 -8.24 6.31
CA GLU A 207 15.39 -9.09 7.39
C GLU A 207 15.99 -8.26 8.54
N GLU A 208 16.80 -7.24 8.24
CA GLU A 208 17.34 -6.34 9.26
C GLU A 208 16.24 -5.57 10.00
N LEU A 209 15.18 -5.14 9.30
CA LEU A 209 14.00 -4.53 9.93
C LEU A 209 13.28 -5.50 10.87
N MET A 210 13.15 -6.77 10.50
CA MET A 210 12.55 -7.79 11.38
C MET A 210 13.40 -8.04 12.63
N LYS A 211 14.73 -8.03 12.51
CA LYS A 211 15.64 -8.11 13.67
C LYS A 211 15.44 -6.92 14.62
N LEU A 212 15.33 -5.71 14.07
CA LEU A 212 15.04 -4.52 14.89
C LEU A 212 13.67 -4.62 15.58
N ALA A 213 12.65 -5.13 14.90
CA ALA A 213 11.33 -5.35 15.47
C ALA A 213 11.36 -6.34 16.64
N GLU A 214 12.08 -7.46 16.49
CA GLU A 214 12.25 -8.47 17.53
C GLU A 214 12.99 -7.91 18.76
N GLN A 215 14.10 -7.18 18.53
CA GLN A 215 14.90 -6.57 19.59
C GLN A 215 14.10 -5.51 20.37
N ALA A 216 13.38 -4.64 19.67
CA ALA A 216 12.57 -3.58 20.27
C ALA A 216 11.25 -4.10 20.87
N LYS A 217 10.79 -5.29 20.45
CA LYS A 217 9.45 -5.83 20.74
C LYS A 217 8.32 -4.88 20.30
N ILE A 218 8.57 -4.15 19.22
CA ILE A 218 7.63 -3.22 18.60
C ILE A 218 7.55 -3.60 17.11
N PRO A 219 6.35 -3.68 16.52
CA PRO A 219 6.21 -3.96 15.10
C PRO A 219 7.00 -3.00 14.21
N VAL A 220 7.60 -3.51 13.15
CA VAL A 220 8.11 -2.71 12.03
C VAL A 220 7.34 -3.15 10.79
N LYS A 221 6.53 -2.25 10.22
CA LYS A 221 5.72 -2.57 9.05
C LYS A 221 6.50 -2.30 7.76
N VAL A 222 6.20 -3.08 6.72
CA VAL A 222 6.76 -2.92 5.38
C VAL A 222 5.62 -2.68 4.40
N ARG A 223 5.67 -1.55 3.70
CA ARG A 223 4.77 -1.24 2.59
C ARG A 223 5.54 -1.35 1.29
N ALA A 224 5.23 -2.35 0.47
CA ALA A 224 5.80 -2.54 -0.86
C ALA A 224 5.15 -1.56 -1.84
N CYS A 225 5.92 -0.59 -2.35
CA CYS A 225 5.40 0.50 -3.17
C CYS A 225 5.74 0.30 -4.65
N ASP A 226 4.73 -0.01 -5.47
CA ASP A 226 4.80 0.06 -6.93
C ASP A 226 4.58 1.50 -7.40
N THR A 227 5.60 2.32 -7.16
CA THR A 227 5.60 3.79 -7.33
C THR A 227 5.18 4.24 -8.72
N LEU A 228 5.44 3.43 -9.76
CA LEU A 228 5.17 3.76 -11.17
C LEU A 228 4.18 2.78 -11.84
N GLY A 229 3.51 1.93 -11.07
CA GLY A 229 2.52 0.98 -11.61
C GLY A 229 3.10 -0.12 -12.51
N PHE A 230 4.40 -0.44 -12.39
CA PHE A 230 5.05 -1.44 -13.24
C PHE A 230 4.78 -2.88 -12.84
N GLY A 231 4.28 -3.10 -11.63
CA GLY A 231 3.98 -4.42 -11.08
C GLY A 231 3.02 -5.22 -11.97
N VAL A 232 3.22 -6.53 -11.99
CA VAL A 232 2.32 -7.50 -12.62
C VAL A 232 2.05 -8.70 -11.72
N ALA A 233 0.80 -9.15 -11.74
CA ALA A 233 0.34 -10.35 -11.06
C ALA A 233 0.38 -11.63 -11.93
N TYR A 234 0.97 -11.56 -13.13
CA TYR A 234 0.98 -12.67 -14.08
C TYR A 234 1.76 -13.88 -13.54
N PRO A 235 1.17 -15.10 -13.56
CA PRO A 235 1.89 -16.31 -13.19
C PRO A 235 3.18 -16.48 -14.00
N GLY A 236 4.28 -16.77 -13.31
CA GLY A 236 5.59 -17.00 -13.95
C GLY A 236 6.34 -15.73 -14.39
N ALA A 237 5.82 -14.53 -14.13
CA ALA A 237 6.56 -13.30 -14.34
C ALA A 237 7.80 -13.24 -13.42
N SER A 238 8.86 -12.59 -13.88
CA SER A 238 10.10 -12.44 -13.11
C SER A 238 10.10 -11.18 -12.25
N LEU A 239 10.87 -11.23 -11.17
CA LEU A 239 11.30 -10.04 -10.45
C LEU A 239 12.13 -9.13 -11.38
N PRO A 240 12.12 -7.80 -11.15
CA PRO A 240 11.47 -7.11 -10.04
C PRO A 240 10.00 -6.76 -10.29
N ARG A 241 9.40 -7.15 -11.42
CA ARG A 241 8.01 -6.75 -11.74
C ARG A 241 6.93 -7.63 -11.12
N ASN A 242 7.26 -8.85 -10.70
CA ASN A 242 6.28 -9.83 -10.19
C ASN A 242 5.80 -9.49 -8.77
N VAL A 243 4.54 -9.05 -8.64
CA VAL A 243 3.89 -8.71 -7.36
C VAL A 243 3.79 -9.93 -6.44
N ASN A 244 3.38 -11.07 -6.98
CA ASN A 244 3.22 -12.33 -6.24
C ASN A 244 4.56 -12.74 -5.62
N GLY A 245 5.62 -12.66 -6.43
CA GLY A 245 6.99 -12.96 -6.01
C GLY A 245 7.53 -11.98 -4.96
N ILE A 246 7.22 -10.68 -5.09
CA ILE A 246 7.61 -9.66 -4.11
C ILE A 246 6.96 -9.95 -2.76
N ILE A 247 5.64 -10.10 -2.72
CA ILE A 247 4.90 -10.30 -1.47
C ILE A 247 5.28 -11.62 -0.82
N TYR A 248 5.34 -12.70 -1.61
CA TYR A 248 5.80 -13.99 -1.11
C TYR A 248 7.24 -13.89 -0.55
N GLY A 249 8.15 -13.21 -1.24
CA GLY A 249 9.53 -13.05 -0.79
C GLY A 249 9.64 -12.24 0.51
N LEU A 250 8.89 -11.15 0.65
CA LEU A 250 8.85 -10.36 1.89
C LEU A 250 8.26 -11.15 3.05
N ASN A 251 7.17 -11.89 2.82
CA ASN A 251 6.51 -12.66 3.87
C ASN A 251 7.29 -13.92 4.27
N HIS A 252 7.82 -14.66 3.29
CA HIS A 252 8.42 -15.97 3.50
C HIS A 252 9.93 -15.91 3.69
N LEU A 253 10.65 -15.19 2.82
CA LEU A 253 12.12 -15.13 2.88
C LEU A 253 12.58 -14.12 3.93
N ALA A 254 12.00 -12.91 3.94
CA ALA A 254 12.36 -11.89 4.93
C ALA A 254 11.59 -12.02 6.26
N GLY A 255 10.60 -12.91 6.33
CA GLY A 255 9.84 -13.19 7.55
C GLY A 255 8.89 -12.09 8.00
N VAL A 256 8.51 -11.14 7.13
CA VAL A 256 7.58 -10.06 7.49
C VAL A 256 6.18 -10.64 7.75
N PRO A 257 5.62 -10.49 8.98
CA PRO A 257 4.26 -10.95 9.27
C PRO A 257 3.22 -10.31 8.35
N SER A 258 2.19 -11.06 8.00
CA SER A 258 1.19 -10.61 7.03
C SER A 258 0.48 -9.33 7.49
N GLU A 259 0.16 -9.23 8.78
CA GLU A 259 -0.45 -8.04 9.40
C GLU A 259 0.46 -6.80 9.39
N TRP A 260 1.76 -6.95 9.09
CA TRP A 260 2.74 -5.87 8.97
C TRP A 260 3.15 -5.61 7.52
N LEU A 261 2.64 -6.38 6.56
CA LEU A 261 2.97 -6.29 5.15
C LEU A 261 1.82 -5.66 4.36
N GLU A 262 2.13 -4.58 3.65
CA GLU A 262 1.17 -3.83 2.84
C GLU A 262 1.62 -3.70 1.39
N TRP A 263 0.66 -3.54 0.48
CA TRP A 263 0.90 -3.23 -0.93
C TRP A 263 0.32 -1.86 -1.31
N HIS A 264 1.15 -1.01 -1.90
CA HIS A 264 0.76 0.31 -2.43
C HIS A 264 1.09 0.39 -3.91
N GLY A 265 0.06 0.33 -4.76
CA GLY A 265 0.23 0.35 -6.21
C GLY A 265 -0.40 1.56 -6.88
N HIS A 266 0.39 2.23 -7.74
CA HIS A 266 -0.14 3.25 -8.65
C HIS A 266 -0.76 2.60 -9.91
N ASN A 267 -1.62 3.37 -10.58
CA ASN A 267 -2.47 2.87 -11.66
C ASN A 267 -1.98 3.18 -13.08
N ASP A 268 -0.70 3.52 -13.26
CA ASP A 268 -0.17 3.98 -14.56
C ASP A 268 -0.37 2.97 -15.70
N PHE A 269 -0.50 1.69 -15.36
CA PHE A 269 -0.73 0.59 -16.32
C PHE A 269 -2.04 -0.18 -16.08
N TYR A 270 -3.06 0.45 -15.47
CA TYR A 270 -4.40 -0.13 -15.24
C TYR A 270 -4.41 -1.41 -14.39
N ARG A 271 -3.42 -1.58 -13.50
CA ARG A 271 -3.24 -2.82 -12.73
C ARG A 271 -3.33 -2.61 -11.23
N ALA A 272 -3.63 -1.41 -10.74
CA ALA A 272 -3.58 -1.11 -9.31
C ALA A 272 -4.48 -2.06 -8.49
N VAL A 273 -5.74 -2.21 -8.89
CA VAL A 273 -6.71 -3.10 -8.22
C VAL A 273 -6.26 -4.56 -8.29
N THR A 274 -5.96 -5.07 -9.50
CA THR A 274 -5.54 -6.47 -9.66
C THR A 274 -4.26 -6.79 -8.88
N ASN A 275 -3.26 -5.90 -8.90
CA ASN A 275 -2.03 -6.10 -8.15
C ASN A 275 -2.29 -6.08 -6.63
N ALA A 276 -3.19 -5.21 -6.14
CA ALA A 276 -3.59 -5.19 -4.73
C ALA A 276 -4.34 -6.48 -4.32
N THR A 277 -5.28 -6.96 -5.12
CA THR A 277 -5.98 -8.24 -4.90
C THR A 277 -4.99 -9.39 -4.82
N PHE A 278 -4.03 -9.45 -5.75
CA PHE A 278 -3.00 -10.49 -5.71
C PHE A 278 -2.05 -10.34 -4.53
N ALA A 279 -1.72 -9.12 -4.09
CA ALA A 279 -0.92 -8.95 -2.88
C ALA A 279 -1.59 -9.59 -1.65
N TRP A 280 -2.91 -9.44 -1.49
CA TRP A 280 -3.66 -10.17 -0.47
C TRP A 280 -3.55 -11.69 -0.62
N LEU A 281 -3.74 -12.22 -1.83
CA LEU A 281 -3.68 -13.66 -2.10
C LEU A 281 -2.31 -14.28 -1.83
N TYR A 282 -1.23 -13.48 -1.84
CA TYR A 282 0.15 -13.96 -1.67
C TYR A 282 0.78 -13.62 -0.33
N GLY A 283 0.02 -13.05 0.61
CA GLY A 283 0.41 -12.95 2.03
C GLY A 283 0.52 -11.54 2.60
N ALA A 284 0.19 -10.49 1.85
CA ALA A 284 0.04 -9.15 2.43
C ALA A 284 -1.29 -9.06 3.20
N GLY A 285 -1.27 -8.49 4.40
CA GLY A 285 -2.48 -8.19 5.15
C GLY A 285 -3.15 -6.90 4.66
N GLY A 286 -2.36 -5.89 4.30
CA GLY A 286 -2.89 -4.59 3.87
C GLY A 286 -2.79 -4.34 2.37
N ALA A 287 -3.82 -3.72 1.79
CA ALA A 287 -3.75 -3.05 0.50
C ALA A 287 -4.04 -1.56 0.67
N ASN A 288 -3.21 -0.70 0.10
CA ASN A 288 -3.39 0.74 0.17
C ASN A 288 -4.24 1.25 -0.99
N GLY A 289 -5.05 2.26 -0.72
CA GLY A 289 -5.87 2.90 -1.73
C GLY A 289 -6.23 4.33 -1.35
N THR A 290 -6.97 4.98 -2.24
CA THR A 290 -7.57 6.29 -2.02
C THR A 290 -9.03 6.28 -2.48
N LEU A 291 -9.85 7.16 -1.91
CA LEU A 291 -11.22 7.35 -2.36
C LEU A 291 -11.22 7.76 -3.83
N LEU A 292 -11.99 7.06 -4.66
CA LEU A 292 -12.08 7.28 -6.12
C LEU A 292 -10.77 7.01 -6.88
N GLY A 293 -9.76 6.42 -6.21
CA GLY A 293 -8.46 6.11 -6.81
C GLY A 293 -7.61 7.33 -7.14
N ILE A 294 -7.91 8.51 -6.58
CA ILE A 294 -7.13 9.72 -6.83
C ILE A 294 -5.70 9.61 -6.27
N GLY A 295 -4.77 10.36 -6.85
CA GLY A 295 -3.37 10.38 -6.41
C GLY A 295 -2.48 10.84 -7.56
N GLU A 296 -1.17 10.85 -7.35
CA GLU A 296 -0.22 11.31 -8.37
C GLU A 296 -0.44 10.63 -9.73
N ARG A 297 -0.32 11.40 -10.81
CA ARG A 297 -0.45 10.95 -12.21
C ARG A 297 -1.83 10.32 -12.48
N THR A 298 -1.89 8.99 -12.56
CA THR A 298 -3.09 8.19 -12.82
C THR A 298 -3.74 7.66 -11.54
N GLY A 299 -3.18 8.00 -10.38
CA GLY A 299 -3.74 7.67 -9.08
C GLY A 299 -3.38 6.29 -8.55
N ASN A 300 -4.13 5.86 -7.54
CA ASN A 300 -3.94 4.65 -6.74
C ASN A 300 -5.09 3.65 -6.97
N SER A 301 -5.03 2.50 -6.30
CA SER A 301 -6.19 1.61 -6.17
C SER A 301 -7.38 2.36 -5.55
N PRO A 302 -8.56 2.40 -6.20
CA PRO A 302 -9.75 2.98 -5.62
C PRO A 302 -10.23 2.14 -4.42
N ILE A 303 -10.49 2.80 -3.28
CA ILE A 303 -10.98 2.13 -2.06
C ILE A 303 -12.30 1.40 -2.34
N GLU A 304 -13.20 1.99 -3.12
CA GLU A 304 -14.46 1.36 -3.48
C GLU A 304 -14.24 0.03 -4.22
N ALA A 305 -13.23 -0.05 -5.10
CA ALA A 305 -12.88 -1.28 -5.80
C ALA A 305 -12.29 -2.31 -4.84
N LEU A 306 -11.41 -1.89 -3.92
CA LEU A 306 -10.85 -2.77 -2.89
C LEU A 306 -11.92 -3.33 -1.95
N CYS A 307 -12.96 -2.55 -1.60
CA CYS A 307 -14.09 -3.04 -0.81
C CYS A 307 -14.85 -4.16 -1.55
N ILE A 308 -15.09 -4.01 -2.86
CA ILE A 308 -15.77 -5.03 -3.67
C ILE A 308 -14.90 -6.29 -3.83
N GLU A 309 -13.59 -6.12 -4.04
CA GLU A 309 -12.63 -7.24 -4.09
C GLU A 309 -12.57 -7.99 -2.75
N TYR A 310 -12.53 -7.26 -1.63
CA TYR A 310 -12.60 -7.86 -0.30
C TYR A 310 -13.86 -8.73 -0.15
N ILE A 311 -15.03 -8.20 -0.49
CA ILE A 311 -16.30 -8.94 -0.39
C ILE A 311 -16.28 -10.17 -1.29
N SER A 312 -15.78 -10.03 -2.51
CA SER A 312 -15.69 -11.14 -3.48
C SER A 312 -14.77 -12.26 -2.98
N LEU A 313 -13.68 -11.92 -2.29
CA LEU A 313 -12.75 -12.89 -1.72
C LEU A 313 -13.25 -13.52 -0.41
N ARG A 314 -13.97 -12.75 0.43
CA ARG A 314 -14.34 -13.15 1.79
C ARG A 314 -15.79 -13.58 1.96
N GLY A 315 -16.66 -13.30 0.97
CA GLY A 315 -18.08 -13.61 0.98
C GLY A 315 -18.91 -12.79 1.97
N THR A 316 -18.37 -11.69 2.50
CA THR A 316 -19.03 -10.85 3.51
C THR A 316 -18.55 -9.41 3.43
N THR A 317 -19.43 -8.45 3.76
CA THR A 317 -19.05 -7.04 3.95
C THR A 317 -18.23 -6.83 5.22
N ASN A 318 -18.22 -7.81 6.12
CA ASN A 318 -17.56 -7.71 7.43
C ASN A 318 -17.94 -6.41 8.19
N GLY A 319 -19.19 -5.96 8.04
CA GLY A 319 -19.72 -4.76 8.69
C GLY A 319 -19.56 -3.45 7.91
N MET A 320 -18.93 -3.46 6.73
CA MET A 320 -18.86 -2.27 5.87
C MET A 320 -20.25 -1.79 5.43
N ASP A 321 -20.49 -0.48 5.48
CA ASP A 321 -21.66 0.18 4.87
C ASP A 321 -21.33 0.66 3.46
N LEU A 322 -21.71 -0.14 2.45
CA LEU A 322 -21.43 0.18 1.05
C LEU A 322 -22.24 1.37 0.51
N THR A 323 -23.30 1.80 1.19
CA THR A 323 -24.06 2.99 0.76
C THR A 323 -23.20 4.26 0.82
N GLU A 324 -22.17 4.26 1.68
CA GLU A 324 -21.21 5.34 1.79
C GLU A 324 -20.38 5.54 0.51
N ILE A 325 -20.22 4.53 -0.36
CA ILE A 325 -19.54 4.72 -1.66
C ILE A 325 -20.25 5.80 -2.49
N THR A 326 -21.58 5.76 -2.50
CA THR A 326 -22.40 6.77 -3.19
C THR A 326 -22.33 8.12 -2.48
N ASN A 327 -22.37 8.15 -1.15
CA ASN A 327 -22.28 9.39 -0.37
C ASN A 327 -20.94 10.08 -0.59
N ILE A 328 -19.85 9.33 -0.60
CA ILE A 328 -18.50 9.82 -0.90
C ILE A 328 -18.44 10.37 -2.33
N ALA A 329 -18.95 9.62 -3.32
CA ALA A 329 -18.99 10.11 -4.70
C ALA A 329 -19.79 11.42 -4.84
N ASN A 330 -20.93 11.53 -4.14
CA ASN A 330 -21.72 12.77 -4.09
C ASN A 330 -20.95 13.92 -3.43
N TYR A 331 -20.27 13.66 -2.31
CA TYR A 331 -19.43 14.64 -1.62
C TYR A 331 -18.30 15.14 -2.51
N PHE A 332 -17.64 14.23 -3.24
CA PHE A 332 -16.62 14.57 -4.22
C PHE A 332 -17.16 15.49 -5.33
N ARG A 333 -18.38 15.26 -5.81
CA ARG A 333 -19.00 16.12 -6.83
C ARG A 333 -19.44 17.48 -6.27
N GLN A 334 -20.11 17.50 -5.12
CA GLN A 334 -20.82 18.68 -4.61
C GLN A 334 -19.93 19.60 -3.77
N GLU A 335 -19.18 19.04 -2.81
CA GLU A 335 -18.42 19.82 -1.81
C GLU A 335 -16.96 20.03 -2.23
N ILE A 336 -16.43 19.08 -2.99
CA ILE A 336 -15.04 19.09 -3.45
C ILE A 336 -14.93 19.68 -4.88
N GLY A 337 -15.99 19.57 -5.68
CA GLY A 337 -15.98 19.98 -7.09
C GLY A 337 -15.16 19.07 -8.01
N TYR A 338 -14.94 17.82 -7.63
CA TYR A 338 -14.26 16.82 -8.45
C TYR A 338 -15.19 16.28 -9.55
N VAL A 339 -14.69 16.28 -10.79
CA VAL A 339 -15.43 15.75 -11.94
C VAL A 339 -15.16 14.25 -12.05
N ILE A 340 -16.08 13.43 -11.55
CA ILE A 340 -16.04 11.98 -11.70
C ILE A 340 -16.38 11.62 -13.15
N PRO A 341 -15.51 10.90 -13.88
CA PRO A 341 -15.84 10.37 -15.20
C PRO A 341 -17.15 9.57 -15.14
N PRO A 342 -18.12 9.82 -16.02
CA PRO A 342 -19.41 9.13 -15.96
C PRO A 342 -19.30 7.60 -16.03
N GLN A 343 -18.26 7.08 -16.69
CA GLN A 343 -18.01 5.65 -16.85
C GLN A 343 -17.09 5.07 -15.78
N GLN A 344 -16.67 5.85 -14.77
CA GLN A 344 -15.84 5.32 -13.69
C GLN A 344 -16.59 4.20 -12.97
N PRO A 345 -16.01 3.00 -12.81
CA PRO A 345 -16.66 1.90 -12.12
C PRO A 345 -17.14 2.30 -10.73
N LEU A 346 -18.30 1.79 -10.31
CA LEU A 346 -18.91 1.95 -8.99
C LEU A 346 -19.40 3.37 -8.61
N VAL A 347 -18.76 4.43 -9.11
CA VAL A 347 -19.03 5.83 -8.67
C VAL A 347 -19.46 6.78 -9.80
N GLY A 348 -19.22 6.40 -11.06
CA GLY A 348 -19.57 7.19 -12.24
C GLY A 348 -21.06 7.11 -12.57
N SER A 349 -21.68 8.20 -13.02
CA SER A 349 -23.14 8.24 -13.22
C SER A 349 -23.72 7.26 -14.26
N ASN A 350 -22.89 6.71 -15.15
CA ASN A 350 -23.28 5.75 -16.17
C ASN A 350 -22.84 4.30 -15.86
N PHE A 351 -22.22 4.02 -14.71
CA PHE A 351 -21.59 2.71 -14.47
C PHE A 351 -22.56 1.53 -14.51
N ASN A 352 -23.84 1.77 -14.21
CA ASN A 352 -24.93 0.80 -14.21
C ASN A 352 -26.07 1.19 -15.18
N ILE A 353 -25.82 2.11 -16.13
CA ILE A 353 -26.82 2.56 -17.11
C ILE A 353 -26.59 1.88 -18.46
N THR A 354 -27.61 1.22 -18.98
CA THR A 354 -27.63 0.73 -20.36
C THR A 354 -28.47 1.63 -21.26
N ARG A 355 -28.02 1.86 -22.51
CA ARG A 355 -28.72 2.73 -23.48
C ARG A 355 -29.13 2.02 -24.78
N ALA A 356 -28.75 0.76 -24.95
CA ALA A 356 -29.15 -0.04 -26.11
C ALA A 356 -30.58 -0.55 -25.92
N GLY A 357 -31.46 -0.37 -26.91
CA GLY A 357 -32.88 -0.77 -26.81
C GLY A 357 -33.08 -2.25 -26.46
N ILE A 358 -32.18 -3.12 -26.93
CA ILE A 358 -32.18 -4.56 -26.59
C ILE A 358 -31.86 -4.84 -25.12
N HIS A 359 -31.00 -4.04 -24.47
CA HIS A 359 -30.67 -4.21 -23.06
C HIS A 359 -31.72 -3.57 -22.15
N ALA A 360 -32.34 -2.47 -22.59
CA ALA A 360 -33.46 -1.87 -21.87
C ALA A 360 -34.69 -2.79 -21.85
N ASP A 361 -34.97 -3.49 -22.96
CA ASP A 361 -35.98 -4.56 -23.01
C ASP A 361 -35.62 -5.72 -22.08
N GLY A 362 -34.32 -6.05 -21.96
CA GLY A 362 -33.80 -6.97 -20.95
C GLY A 362 -34.16 -6.54 -19.53
N ILE A 363 -33.73 -5.34 -19.11
CA ILE A 363 -34.01 -4.78 -17.77
C ILE A 363 -35.51 -4.72 -17.46
N LEU A 364 -36.35 -4.42 -18.46
CA LEU A 364 -37.81 -4.38 -18.27
C LEU A 364 -38.42 -5.75 -18.04
N LYS A 365 -37.77 -6.83 -18.48
CA LYS A 365 -38.22 -8.21 -18.30
C LYS A 365 -37.62 -8.83 -17.04
N ASP A 366 -36.36 -8.55 -16.78
CA ASP A 366 -35.61 -8.98 -15.62
C ASP A 366 -34.50 -7.97 -15.32
N GLU A 367 -34.41 -7.51 -14.07
CA GLU A 367 -33.39 -6.55 -13.63
C GLU A 367 -32.03 -7.22 -13.37
N GLU A 368 -31.99 -8.57 -13.27
CA GLU A 368 -30.78 -9.41 -13.24
C GLU A 368 -30.22 -9.66 -14.65
#